data_AF-A0A960X2P4-F1
#
_entry.id   AF-A0A960X2P4-F1
#
_cell.length_a   1.000
_cell.length_b   1.000
_cell.length_c   1.000
_cell.angle_alpha   90.00
_cell.angle_beta   90.00
_cell.angle_gamma   90.00
#
_symmetry.space_group_name_H-M   'P 1'
#
loop_
_entity.id
_entity.type
_entity.pdbx_description
1 polymer ?
#
loop_
_entity_poly.entity_id
_entity_poly.type
_entity_poly.pdbx_seq_one_letter_code
_entity_poly.pdbx_strand_id
1 'polypeptide(L)'
;MEKTNPTPPQLEVIRSWKDVPVFDSDEAEGRFWAAHQLDARLMQQSVHRPDVRESTTITLRFDPRMLSRIKRIARRRYLNYQSMIKQWLSERMEAEMKD
;
A
#
# COMPACT_ATOMS: atom_id res chain seq x y z
N MET A 1 3.87 -15.72 -50.69
CA MET A 1 2.95 -15.86 -49.54
C MET A 1 3.34 -14.80 -48.53
N GLU A 2 2.78 -13.60 -48.67
CA GLU A 2 3.10 -12.45 -47.83
C GLU A 2 2.14 -12.46 -46.64
N LYS A 3 2.69 -12.61 -45.43
CA LYS A 3 1.89 -12.58 -44.20
C LYS A 3 1.55 -11.13 -43.89
N THR A 4 0.34 -10.70 -44.22
CA THR A 4 -0.24 -9.44 -43.76
C THR A 4 -0.37 -9.51 -42.23
N ASN A 5 0.54 -8.85 -41.53
CA ASN A 5 0.44 -8.69 -40.08
C ASN A 5 -0.64 -7.63 -39.82
N PRO A 6 -1.76 -7.94 -39.14
CA PRO A 6 -2.79 -6.93 -38.90
C PRO A 6 -2.22 -5.88 -37.95
N THR A 7 -2.21 -4.62 -38.39
CA THR A 7 -1.95 -3.46 -37.53
C THR A 7 -2.82 -3.57 -36.29
N PRO A 8 -2.26 -3.51 -35.06
CA PRO A 8 -3.08 -3.59 -33.86
C PRO A 8 -4.12 -2.44 -33.89
N PRO A 9 -5.36 -2.69 -33.46
CA PRO A 9 -6.37 -1.65 -33.39
C PRO A 9 -5.83 -0.50 -32.54
N GLN A 10 -6.01 0.72 -33.02
CA GLN A 10 -5.68 1.93 -32.26
C GLN A 10 -6.72 2.06 -31.14
N LEU A 11 -6.45 1.43 -30.00
CA LEU A 11 -7.29 1.51 -28.81
C LEU A 11 -7.09 2.87 -28.15
N GLU A 12 -8.19 3.56 -27.84
CA GLU A 12 -8.16 4.83 -27.12
C GLU A 12 -7.64 4.61 -25.69
N VAL A 13 -6.63 5.38 -25.30
CA VAL A 13 -5.94 5.21 -24.01
C VAL A 13 -6.62 6.07 -22.95
N ILE A 14 -7.22 5.41 -21.97
CA ILE A 14 -7.84 6.01 -20.78
C ILE A 14 -6.75 6.38 -19.78
N ARG A 15 -6.68 7.66 -19.41
CA ARG A 15 -5.65 8.20 -18.50
C ARG A 15 -6.19 8.57 -17.12
N SER A 16 -7.51 8.61 -16.95
CA SER A 16 -8.18 8.91 -15.69
C SER A 16 -9.38 7.99 -15.47
N TRP A 17 -9.59 7.54 -14.24
CA TRP A 17 -10.78 6.75 -13.86
C TRP A 17 -12.10 7.50 -14.07
N LYS A 18 -12.07 8.83 -14.14
CA LYS A 18 -13.25 9.65 -14.46
C LYS A 18 -13.72 9.51 -15.90
N ASP A 19 -12.86 9.01 -16.79
CA ASP A 19 -13.16 8.85 -18.20
C ASP A 19 -13.84 7.49 -18.47
N VAL A 20 -13.88 6.60 -17.46
CA VAL A 20 -14.63 5.34 -17.51
C VAL A 20 -16.09 5.64 -17.11
N PRO A 21 -17.07 5.46 -18.02
CA PRO A 21 -18.46 5.70 -17.70
C PRO A 21 -19.03 4.60 -16.79
N VAL A 22 -20.16 4.89 -16.14
CA VAL A 22 -20.95 3.85 -15.48
C VAL A 22 -21.72 3.10 -16.56
N PHE A 23 -21.59 1.77 -16.59
CA PHE A 23 -22.26 0.93 -17.58
C PHE A 23 -23.60 0.42 -17.05
N ASP A 24 -24.63 0.48 -17.89
CA ASP A 24 -25.96 -0.05 -17.58
C ASP A 24 -26.09 -1.56 -17.90
N SER A 25 -25.10 -2.16 -18.58
CA SER A 25 -25.04 -3.59 -18.90
C SER A 25 -23.64 -4.06 -19.27
N ASP A 26 -23.38 -5.36 -19.09
CA ASP A 26 -22.11 -6.02 -19.46
C ASP A 26 -21.82 -5.92 -20.97
N GLU A 27 -22.85 -5.87 -21.82
CA GLU A 27 -22.68 -5.73 -23.26
C GLU A 27 -22.15 -4.33 -23.64
N ALA A 28 -22.63 -3.28 -22.94
CA ALA A 28 -22.14 -1.92 -23.12
C ALA A 28 -20.69 -1.79 -22.65
N GLU A 29 -20.35 -2.44 -21.54
CA GLU A 29 -18.98 -2.52 -21.04
C GLU A 29 -18.03 -3.24 -22.03
N GLY A 30 -18.45 -4.38 -22.57
CA GLY A 30 -17.65 -5.13 -23.54
C GLY A 30 -17.37 -4.34 -24.81
N ARG A 31 -18.35 -3.60 -25.34
CA ARG A 31 -18.17 -2.72 -26.50
C ARG A 31 -17.20 -1.57 -26.21
N PHE A 32 -17.26 -1.02 -25.00
CA PHE A 32 -16.33 0.01 -24.56
C PHE A 32 -14.88 -0.52 -24.52
N TRP A 33 -14.63 -1.65 -23.85
CA TRP A 33 -13.28 -2.23 -23.76
C TRP A 33 -12.75 -2.80 -25.07
N ALA A 34 -13.60 -3.10 -26.05
CA ALA A 34 -13.16 -3.48 -27.38
C ALA A 34 -12.47 -2.32 -28.14
N ALA A 35 -12.74 -1.07 -27.76
CA ALA A 35 -12.19 0.14 -28.37
C ALA A 35 -11.24 0.93 -27.46
N HIS A 36 -11.20 0.62 -26.16
CA HIS A 36 -10.43 1.38 -25.17
C HIS A 36 -9.45 0.49 -24.40
N GLN A 37 -8.34 1.07 -23.98
CA GLN A 37 -7.35 0.44 -23.10
C GLN A 37 -6.95 1.39 -21.97
N LEU A 38 -6.55 0.84 -20.83
CA LEU A 38 -6.03 1.63 -19.72
C LEU A 38 -4.58 2.05 -19.99
N ASP A 39 -4.23 3.28 -19.63
CA ASP A 39 -2.83 3.71 -19.57
C ASP A 39 -2.07 2.87 -18.52
N ALA A 40 -0.85 2.43 -18.85
CA ALA A 40 -0.04 1.61 -17.95
C ALA A 40 0.22 2.30 -16.59
N ARG A 41 0.31 3.63 -16.55
CA ARG A 41 0.48 4.40 -15.31
C ARG A 41 -0.80 4.42 -14.49
N LEU A 42 -1.95 4.52 -15.14
CA LEU A 42 -3.26 4.45 -14.48
C LEU A 42 -3.50 3.06 -13.87
N MET A 43 -3.15 2.00 -14.60
CA MET A 43 -3.15 0.63 -14.08
C MET A 43 -2.22 0.52 -12.87
N GLN A 44 -1.00 1.04 -12.94
CA GLN A 44 -0.04 1.00 -11.84
C GLN A 44 -0.52 1.76 -10.59
N GLN A 45 -1.30 2.83 -10.75
CA GLN A 45 -1.93 3.55 -9.63
C GLN A 45 -3.07 2.78 -8.97
N SER A 46 -3.78 1.94 -9.73
CA SER A 46 -4.84 1.08 -9.18
C SER A 46 -4.32 -0.16 -8.44
N VAL A 47 -3.04 -0.50 -8.63
CA VAL A 47 -2.38 -1.47 -7.76
C VAL A 47 -2.29 -0.86 -6.38
N HIS A 48 -3.13 -1.35 -5.47
CA HIS A 48 -3.07 -1.03 -4.05
C HIS A 48 -1.64 -1.29 -3.60
N ARG A 49 -0.83 -0.22 -3.45
CA ARG A 49 0.45 -0.35 -2.77
C ARG A 49 0.07 -0.82 -1.38
N PRO A 50 0.50 -2.01 -0.92
CA PRO A 50 0.50 -2.25 0.51
C PRO A 50 1.26 -1.07 1.08
N ASP A 51 0.68 -0.39 2.07
CA ASP A 51 1.40 0.61 2.83
C ASP A 51 2.62 -0.10 3.42
N VAL A 52 3.74 -0.07 2.70
CA VAL A 52 4.95 -0.75 3.09
C VAL A 52 5.43 0.11 4.23
N ARG A 53 5.06 -0.28 5.46
CA ARG A 53 5.61 0.29 6.67
C ARG A 53 7.11 0.17 6.58
N GLU A 54 7.77 1.21 6.07
CA GLU A 54 9.21 1.31 6.00
C GLU A 54 9.69 1.25 7.44
N SER A 55 10.20 0.09 7.84
CA SER A 55 10.70 -0.13 9.18
C SER A 55 12.19 -0.35 9.09
N THR A 56 12.94 0.58 9.69
CA THR A 56 14.39 0.48 9.77
C THR A 56 14.75 -0.30 11.03
N THR A 57 15.52 -1.38 10.87
CA THR A 57 16.04 -2.12 12.01
C THR A 57 17.18 -1.34 12.63
N ILE A 58 17.07 -1.08 13.94
CA ILE A 58 18.11 -0.41 14.72
C ILE A 58 18.59 -1.31 15.85
N THR A 59 19.83 -1.10 16.31
CA THR A 59 20.36 -1.75 17.51
C THR A 59 20.44 -0.75 18.65
N LEU A 60 19.77 -1.05 19.77
CA LEU A 60 19.80 -0.23 20.98
C LEU A 60 20.31 -1.06 22.16
N ARG A 61 21.19 -0.47 22.98
CA ARG A 61 21.70 -1.12 24.20
C ARG A 61 20.86 -0.70 25.39
N PHE A 62 20.43 -1.68 26.18
CA PHE A 62 19.66 -1.47 27.41
C PHE A 62 20.45 -2.05 28.59
N ASP A 63 20.38 -1.38 29.74
CA ASP A 63 20.78 -2.01 31.00
C ASP A 63 19.96 -3.30 31.24
N PRO A 64 20.58 -4.42 31.67
CA PRO A 64 19.89 -5.69 31.85
C PRO A 64 18.71 -5.63 32.83
N ARG A 65 18.81 -4.82 33.90
CA ARG A 65 17.72 -4.66 34.88
C ARG A 65 16.58 -3.88 34.27
N MET A 66 16.88 -2.84 33.49
CA MET A 66 15.87 -2.09 32.73
C MET A 66 15.12 -3.00 31.75
N LEU A 67 15.83 -3.77 30.91
CA LEU A 67 15.20 -4.68 29.95
C LEU A 67 14.31 -5.73 30.65
N SER A 68 14.76 -6.25 31.80
CA SER A 68 13.98 -7.20 32.60
C SER A 68 12.67 -6.59 33.11
N ARG A 69 12.71 -5.32 33.55
CA ARG A 69 11.50 -4.58 33.96
C ARG A 69 10.53 -4.40 32.79
N ILE A 70 11.02 -4.03 31.61
CA ILE A 70 10.21 -3.87 30.39
C ILE A 70 9.53 -5.20 30.03
N LYS A 71 10.27 -6.30 29.99
CA LYS A 71 9.73 -7.64 29.71
C LYS A 71 8.61 -8.02 30.70
N ARG A 72 8.79 -7.73 31.99
CA ARG A 72 7.76 -7.98 33.02
C ARG A 72 6.49 -7.14 32.79
N ILE A 73 6.63 -5.88 32.42
CA ILE A 73 5.47 -5.00 32.12
C ILE A 73 4.75 -5.49 30.87
N ALA A 74 5.50 -5.81 29.81
CA ALA A 74 4.94 -6.33 28.56
C ALA A 74 4.14 -7.62 28.78
N ARG A 75 4.70 -8.57 29.55
CA ARG A 75 3.99 -9.82 29.92
C ARG A 75 2.69 -9.57 30.67
N ARG A 76 2.67 -8.61 31.61
CA ARG A 76 1.45 -8.24 32.36
C ARG A 76 0.36 -7.63 31.46
N ARG A 77 0.74 -7.05 30.33
CA ARG A 77 -0.16 -6.47 29.33
C ARG A 77 -0.40 -7.40 28.14
N TYR A 78 0.03 -8.66 28.21
CA TYR A 78 -0.08 -9.66 27.14
C TYR A 78 0.52 -9.20 25.80
N LEU A 79 1.63 -8.44 25.85
CA LEU A 79 2.32 -7.90 24.68
C LEU A 79 3.78 -8.38 24.59
N ASN A 80 4.32 -8.41 23.37
CA ASN A 80 5.76 -8.57 23.16
C ASN A 80 6.50 -7.32 23.66
N TYR A 81 7.62 -7.50 24.37
CA TYR A 81 8.43 -6.39 24.88
C TYR A 81 8.93 -5.45 23.77
N GLN A 82 9.18 -5.94 22.56
CA GLN A 82 9.52 -5.10 21.41
C GLN A 82 8.35 -4.19 21.00
N SER A 83 7.13 -4.74 20.95
CA SER A 83 5.92 -3.96 20.66
C SER A 83 5.65 -2.92 21.75
N MET A 84 5.85 -3.30 23.02
CA MET A 84 5.72 -2.38 24.16
C MET A 84 6.68 -1.19 24.05
N ILE A 85 7.95 -1.46 23.70
CA ILE A 85 8.95 -0.39 23.48
C ILE A 85 8.51 0.55 22.36
N LYS A 86 8.04 0.00 21.22
CA LYS A 86 7.54 0.82 20.10
C LYS A 86 6.36 1.69 20.50
N GLN A 87 5.41 1.14 21.26
CA GLN A 87 4.24 1.89 21.73
C GLN A 87 4.66 3.06 22.64
N TRP A 88 5.50 2.82 23.65
CA TRP A 88 5.96 3.89 24.54
C TRP A 88 6.76 4.97 23.83
N LEU A 89 7.58 4.61 22.83
CA LEU A 89 8.27 5.58 21.99
C LEU A 89 7.29 6.45 21.21
N SER A 90 6.25 5.85 20.61
CA SER A 90 5.20 6.59 19.89
C SER A 90 4.47 7.56 20.83
N GLU A 91 4.01 7.06 21.98
CA GLU A 91 3.31 7.87 23.00
C GLU A 91 4.17 9.05 23.47
N ARG A 92 5.49 8.82 23.68
CA ARG A 92 6.42 9.87 24.10
C ARG A 92 6.65 10.89 23.00
N MET A 93 6.79 10.46 21.74
CA MET A 93 6.97 11.35 20.59
C MET A 93 5.73 12.23 20.36
N GLU A 94 4.53 11.65 20.43
CA GLU A 94 3.28 12.39 20.31
C GLU A 94 3.11 13.44 21.40
N ALA A 95 3.57 13.15 22.62
CA ALA A 95 3.58 14.13 23.70
C ALA A 95 4.54 15.29 23.41
N GLU A 96 5.78 15.01 22.98
CA GLU A 96 6.77 16.05 22.65
C GLU A 96 6.40 16.91 21.44
N MET A 97 5.58 16.39 20.52
CA MET A 97 5.11 17.14 19.35
C MET A 97 3.92 18.07 19.62
N LYS A 98 3.24 17.89 20.76
CA LYS A 98 2.10 18.73 21.15
C LYS A 98 2.50 19.96 21.97
N ASP A 99 3.69 19.93 22.55
CA ASP A 99 4.35 21.06 23.22
C ASP A 99 5.16 21.88 22.20
#